data_AF-A0A538DA56-F1
#
_entry.id   AF-A0A538DA56-F1
#
_cell.length_a   1.000
_cell.length_b   1.000
_cell.length_c   1.000
_cell.angle_alpha   90.00
_cell.angle_beta   90.00
_cell.angle_gamma   90.00
#
_symmetry.space_group_name_H-M   'P 1'
#
loop_
_entity.id
_entity.type
_entity.pdbx_description
1 polymer ?
#
loop_
_entity_poly.entity_id
_entity_poly.type
_entity_poly.pdbx_seq_one_letter_code
_entity_poly.pdbx_strand_id
1 'polypeptide(L)'
;MLSIWVARGGMQQAREPGSRIRPGLILSHFALAATGLVLWIIYVFTDSDALAWIAFVILLVVAVLGWTMFAIWWRRRQRAALAQAVDPGTPAEQNFPVAVVAGHGILAVTTVVLVFLTAIGVGD
;
A
#
# COMPACT_ATOMS: atom_id res chain seq x y z
N MET A 1 4.65 4.98 -6.46
CA MET A 1 4.93 5.56 -5.14
C MET A 1 6.28 5.12 -4.59
N LEU A 2 6.64 3.82 -4.65
CA LEU A 2 7.93 3.31 -4.16
C LEU A 2 9.14 4.06 -4.77
N SER A 3 9.13 4.32 -6.07
CA SER A 3 10.19 5.08 -6.77
C SER A 3 10.38 6.49 -6.20
N ILE A 4 9.28 7.24 -6.01
CA ILE A 4 9.29 8.58 -5.39
C ILE A 4 9.85 8.51 -3.98
N TRP A 5 9.46 7.49 -3.21
CA TRP A 5 9.92 7.31 -1.84
C TRP A 5 11.42 7.05 -1.76
N VAL A 6 11.96 6.14 -2.59
CA VAL A 6 13.40 5.86 -2.67
C VAL A 6 14.18 7.10 -3.14
N ALA A 7 13.71 7.77 -4.19
CA ALA A 7 14.35 8.97 -4.74
C ALA A 7 14.44 10.13 -3.74
N ARG A 8 13.53 10.19 -2.75
CA ARG A 8 13.51 11.21 -1.69
C ARG A 8 14.12 10.72 -0.37
N GLY A 9 14.96 9.70 -0.42
CA GLY A 9 15.74 9.24 0.72
C GLY A 9 14.96 8.39 1.73
N GLY A 10 13.92 7.69 1.28
CA GLY A 10 13.07 6.86 2.13
C GLY A 10 13.85 5.81 2.94
N MET A 11 14.90 5.22 2.36
CA MET A 11 15.72 4.20 3.02
C MET A 11 16.52 4.76 4.20
N GLN A 12 16.90 6.04 4.15
CA GLN A 12 17.67 6.71 5.20
C GLN A 12 16.78 7.12 6.40
N GLN A 13 15.45 7.15 6.23
CA GLN A 13 14.49 7.57 7.26
C GLN A 13 14.36 6.60 8.43
N ALA A 14 14.86 5.37 8.33
CA ALA A 14 14.86 4.42 9.44
C ALA A 14 15.66 4.91 10.65
N ARG A 15 16.65 5.80 10.44
CA ARG A 15 17.54 6.31 11.48
C ARG A 15 17.09 7.63 12.09
N GLU A 16 16.06 8.26 11.54
CA GLU A 16 15.60 9.58 11.98
C GLU A 16 14.40 9.49 12.95
N PRO A 17 14.41 10.26 14.06
CA PRO A 17 13.29 10.32 14.97
C PRO A 17 12.01 10.88 14.32
N GLY A 18 10.84 10.37 14.72
CA GLY A 18 9.52 10.90 14.35
C GLY A 18 8.53 9.86 13.83
N SER A 19 7.26 10.28 13.65
CA SER A 19 6.20 9.41 13.10
C SER A 19 6.28 9.35 11.56
N ARG A 20 7.21 8.57 11.04
CA ARG A 20 7.42 8.34 9.60
C ARG A 20 7.02 6.94 9.21
N ILE A 21 6.71 6.73 7.94
CA ILE A 21 6.50 5.38 7.43
C ILE A 21 7.85 4.64 7.43
N ARG A 22 7.95 3.55 8.22
CA ARG A 22 9.18 2.77 8.33
C ARG A 22 9.48 2.06 6.99
N PRO A 23 10.75 1.98 6.55
CA PRO A 23 11.13 1.22 5.35
C PRO A 23 10.56 -0.20 5.31
N GLY A 24 10.63 -0.92 6.44
CA GLY A 24 10.06 -2.26 6.54
C GLY A 24 8.57 -2.32 6.20
N LEU A 25 7.78 -1.32 6.59
CA LEU A 25 6.34 -1.30 6.30
C LEU A 25 6.05 -1.16 4.80
N ILE A 26 6.74 -0.22 4.13
CA ILE A 26 6.60 0.00 2.68
C ILE A 26 7.08 -1.22 1.89
N LEU A 27 8.24 -1.77 2.26
CA LEU A 27 8.82 -2.91 1.58
C LEU A 27 7.98 -4.17 1.79
N SER A 28 7.49 -4.43 3.00
CA SER A 28 6.59 -5.55 3.27
C SER A 28 5.27 -5.42 2.52
N HIS A 29 4.65 -4.24 2.49
CA HIS A 29 3.44 -4.00 1.70
C HIS A 29 3.68 -4.28 0.21
N PHE A 30 4.77 -3.75 -0.36
CA PHE A 30 5.11 -3.95 -1.77
C PHE A 30 5.41 -5.42 -2.08
N ALA A 31 6.21 -6.09 -1.25
CA ALA A 31 6.57 -7.49 -1.44
C ALA A 31 5.34 -8.40 -1.37
N LEU A 32 4.48 -8.22 -0.36
CA LEU A 32 3.23 -8.98 -0.25
C LEU A 32 2.28 -8.72 -1.42
N ALA A 33 2.16 -7.46 -1.87
CA ALA A 33 1.35 -7.12 -3.04
C ALA A 33 1.87 -7.80 -4.32
N ALA A 34 3.19 -7.82 -4.52
CA ALA A 34 3.81 -8.50 -5.65
C ALA A 34 3.60 -10.02 -5.58
N THR A 35 3.78 -10.63 -4.41
CA THR A 35 3.51 -12.06 -4.19
C THR A 35 2.05 -12.40 -4.45
N GLY A 36 1.11 -11.61 -3.90
CA GLY A 36 -0.32 -11.80 -4.14
C GLY A 36 -0.69 -11.70 -5.63
N LEU A 37 -0.10 -10.74 -6.35
CA LEU A 37 -0.30 -10.60 -7.80
C LEU A 37 0.22 -11.82 -8.57
N VAL A 38 1.39 -12.35 -8.22
CA VAL A 38 1.93 -13.57 -8.86
C VAL A 38 0.99 -14.75 -8.64
N LEU A 39 0.52 -14.95 -7.41
CA LEU A 39 -0.43 -16.04 -7.10
C LEU A 39 -1.75 -15.87 -7.85
N TRP A 40 -2.24 -14.63 -7.96
CA TRP A 40 -3.44 -14.32 -8.75
C TRP A 40 -3.24 -14.63 -10.24
N ILE A 41 -2.09 -14.30 -10.82
CA ILE A 41 -1.77 -14.64 -12.21
C ILE A 41 -1.76 -16.16 -12.41
N ILE A 42 -1.17 -16.91 -11.48
CA ILE A 42 -1.19 -18.38 -11.53
C ILE A 42 -2.63 -18.90 -11.44
N TYR A 43 -3.46 -18.34 -10.55
CA TYR A 43 -4.87 -18.67 -10.45
C TYR A 43 -5.58 -18.51 -11.82
N VAL A 44 -5.39 -17.38 -12.51
CA VAL A 44 -6.03 -17.15 -13.83
C VAL A 44 -5.70 -18.24 -14.87
N PHE A 45 -4.54 -18.90 -14.77
CA PHE A 45 -4.18 -20.01 -15.68
C PHE A 45 -4.59 -21.39 -15.19
N THR A 46 -4.76 -21.57 -13.89
CA THR A 46 -4.96 -22.89 -13.26
C THR A 46 -6.37 -23.10 -12.75
N ASP A 47 -7.14 -22.02 -12.61
CA ASP A 47 -8.50 -21.99 -12.08
C ASP A 47 -8.64 -22.70 -10.72
N SER A 48 -7.61 -22.54 -9.87
CA SER A 48 -7.55 -23.20 -8.58
C SER A 48 -8.23 -22.36 -7.49
N ASP A 49 -9.35 -22.83 -6.96
CA ASP A 49 -10.06 -22.21 -5.82
C ASP A 49 -9.11 -21.92 -4.65
N ALA A 50 -8.20 -22.86 -4.36
CA ALA A 50 -7.22 -22.69 -3.30
C ALA A 50 -6.33 -21.45 -3.52
N LEU A 51 -5.89 -21.22 -4.76
CA LEU A 51 -5.08 -20.04 -5.09
C LEU A 51 -5.88 -18.75 -5.01
N ALA A 52 -7.16 -18.75 -5.43
CA ALA A 52 -8.04 -17.60 -5.29
C ALA A 52 -8.19 -17.18 -3.82
N TRP A 53 -8.46 -18.14 -2.93
CA TRP A 53 -8.57 -17.88 -1.49
C TRP A 53 -7.24 -17.43 -0.85
N ILE A 54 -6.11 -18.05 -1.22
CA ILE A 54 -4.79 -17.63 -0.72
C ILE A 54 -4.48 -16.19 -1.16
N ALA A 55 -4.67 -15.89 -2.45
CA ALA A 55 -4.46 -14.55 -2.99
C ALA A 55 -5.36 -13.51 -2.30
N PHE A 56 -6.62 -13.86 -2.04
CA PHE A 56 -7.55 -13.01 -1.30
C PHE A 56 -7.07 -12.71 0.13
N VAL A 57 -6.67 -13.73 0.89
CA VAL A 57 -6.17 -13.55 2.26
C VAL A 57 -4.91 -12.67 2.27
N ILE A 58 -3.99 -12.88 1.32
CA ILE A 58 -2.80 -12.01 1.18
C ILE A 58 -3.22 -10.57 0.88
N LEU A 59 -4.19 -10.37 -0.01
CA LEU A 59 -4.72 -9.04 -0.32
C LEU A 59 -5.33 -8.33 0.90
N LEU A 60 -5.99 -9.06 1.80
CA LEU A 60 -6.49 -8.48 3.06
C LEU A 60 -5.34 -7.97 3.94
N VAL A 61 -4.27 -8.76 4.07
CA VAL A 61 -3.06 -8.33 4.82
C VAL A 61 -2.43 -7.09 4.16
N VAL A 62 -2.29 -7.11 2.83
CA VAL A 62 -1.79 -5.97 2.04
C VAL A 62 -2.64 -4.72 2.25
N ALA A 63 -3.97 -4.87 2.26
CA ALA A 63 -4.92 -3.77 2.47
C ALA A 63 -4.79 -3.16 3.88
N VAL A 64 -4.64 -3.99 4.92
CA VAL A 64 -4.39 -3.51 6.29
C VAL A 64 -3.08 -2.72 6.35
N LEU A 65 -1.99 -3.24 5.77
CA LEU A 65 -0.71 -2.53 5.74
C LEU A 65 -0.82 -1.19 4.97
N GLY A 66 -1.49 -1.20 3.82
CA GLY A 66 -1.74 -0.01 2.99
C GLY A 66 -2.57 1.04 3.73
N TRP A 67 -3.62 0.62 4.44
CA TRP A 67 -4.43 1.50 5.28
C TRP A 67 -3.62 2.12 6.42
N THR A 68 -2.76 1.32 7.07
CA THR A 68 -1.89 1.80 8.14
C THR A 68 -0.95 2.90 7.62
N MET A 69 -0.36 2.68 6.45
CA MET A 69 0.48 3.67 5.76
C MET A 69 -0.30 4.93 5.39
N PHE A 70 -1.50 4.78 4.83
CA PHE A 70 -2.39 5.90 4.49
C PHE A 70 -2.76 6.73 5.72
N ALA A 71 -3.11 6.08 6.84
CA ALA A 71 -3.44 6.76 8.09
C ALA A 71 -2.25 7.52 8.68
N ILE A 72 -1.01 7.02 8.55
CA ILE A 72 0.21 7.75 8.95
C ILE A 72 0.40 8.97 8.05
N TRP A 73 0.33 8.77 6.73
CA TRP A 73 0.50 9.82 5.72
C TRP A 73 -0.52 10.95 5.89
N TRP A 74 -1.80 10.61 6.05
CA TRP A 74 -2.91 11.54 6.17
C TRP A 74 -2.84 12.36 7.46
N ARG A 75 -2.64 11.70 8.61
CA ARG A 75 -2.52 12.38 9.92
C ARG A 75 -1.39 13.40 9.92
N ARG A 76 -0.26 13.09 9.30
CA ARG A 76 0.88 14.01 9.24
C ARG A 76 0.61 15.19 8.31
N ARG A 77 -0.05 14.96 7.18
CA ARG A 77 -0.46 16.04 6.27
C ARG A 77 -1.44 17.01 6.92
N GLN A 78 -2.40 16.50 7.71
CA GLN A 78 -3.31 17.33 8.49
C GLN A 78 -2.57 18.17 9.55
N ARG A 79 -1.64 17.56 10.29
CA ARG A 79 -0.82 18.30 11.28
C ARG A 79 0.02 19.40 10.62
N ALA A 80 0.64 19.13 9.47
CA ALA A 80 1.41 20.12 8.74
C ALA A 80 0.55 21.31 8.27
N ALA A 81 -0.67 21.03 7.80
CA ALA A 81 -1.62 22.08 7.40
C ALA A 81 -2.04 22.98 8.58
N LEU A 82 -2.15 22.41 9.79
CA LEU A 82 -2.53 23.14 11.00
C LEU A 82 -1.38 23.93 11.63
N ALA A 83 -0.13 23.48 11.48
CA ALA A 83 0.99 23.99 12.26
C ALA A 83 1.70 25.22 11.66
N GLN A 84 1.51 25.58 10.38
CA GLN A 84 2.35 26.56 9.64
C GLN A 84 3.89 26.39 9.84
N ALA A 85 4.33 25.28 10.44
CA ALA A 85 5.65 25.13 10.99
C ALA A 85 6.61 24.54 9.95
N VAL A 86 7.79 25.15 9.88
CA VAL A 86 8.94 24.63 9.12
C VAL A 86 9.42 23.34 9.80
N ASP A 87 8.93 22.18 9.33
CA ASP A 87 9.44 20.86 9.71
C ASP A 87 10.82 20.68 9.04
N PRO A 88 11.92 20.42 9.78
CA PRO A 88 13.23 20.18 9.20
C PRO A 88 13.18 18.88 8.38
N GLY A 89 13.08 19.02 7.06
CA GLY A 89 13.10 17.91 6.10
C GLY A 89 11.74 17.24 5.92
N THR A 90 11.05 17.58 4.82
CA THR A 90 9.80 16.92 4.42
C THR A 90 10.04 15.41 4.24
N PRO A 91 9.33 14.54 4.99
CA PRO A 91 9.44 13.09 4.85
C PRO A 91 9.12 12.63 3.43
N ALA A 92 9.70 11.51 3.02
CA ALA A 92 9.65 11.05 1.64
C ALA A 92 8.20 10.75 1.23
N GLU A 93 7.40 10.18 2.12
CA GLU A 93 5.99 9.88 1.92
C GLU A 93 5.10 11.12 1.75
N GLN A 94 5.49 12.28 2.32
CA GLN A 94 4.69 13.51 2.21
C GLN A 94 4.75 14.14 0.82
N ASN A 95 5.64 13.61 -0.02
CA ASN A 95 5.81 14.02 -1.40
C ASN A 95 4.98 13.22 -2.40
N PHE A 96 4.20 12.24 -1.93
CA PHE A 96 3.28 11.53 -2.80
C PHE A 96 2.18 12.49 -3.29
N PRO A 97 1.95 12.58 -4.61
CA PRO A 97 0.83 13.35 -5.14
C PRO A 97 -0.50 12.77 -4.65
N VAL A 98 -1.39 13.62 -4.13
CA VAL A 98 -2.68 13.20 -3.57
C VAL A 98 -3.51 12.40 -4.58
N ALA A 99 -3.51 12.82 -5.85
CA ALA A 99 -4.20 12.10 -6.93
C ALA A 99 -3.67 10.66 -7.10
N VAL A 100 -2.36 10.45 -6.97
CA VAL A 100 -1.74 9.11 -7.08
C VAL A 100 -2.10 8.25 -5.87
N VAL A 101 -2.13 8.84 -4.66
CA VAL A 101 -2.56 8.12 -3.45
C VAL A 101 -4.02 7.71 -3.55
N ALA A 102 -4.90 8.61 -3.96
CA ALA A 102 -6.32 8.34 -4.14
C ALA A 102 -6.54 7.28 -5.24
N GLY A 103 -5.90 7.43 -6.40
CA GLY A 103 -6.00 6.46 -7.49
C GLY A 103 -5.53 5.07 -7.09
N HIS A 104 -4.42 4.97 -6.36
CA HIS A 104 -3.96 3.69 -5.82
C HIS A 104 -4.96 3.08 -4.82
N GLY A 105 -5.53 3.89 -3.92
CA GLY A 105 -6.53 3.44 -2.96
C GLY A 105 -7.80 2.90 -3.64
N ILE A 106 -8.30 3.60 -4.66
CA ILE A 106 -9.45 3.16 -5.45
C ILE A 106 -9.13 1.83 -6.14
N LEU A 107 -7.99 1.73 -6.82
CA LEU A 107 -7.57 0.49 -7.48
C LEU A 107 -7.44 -0.66 -6.49
N ALA A 108 -6.86 -0.42 -5.31
CA ALA A 108 -6.72 -1.44 -4.28
C ALA A 108 -8.09 -1.96 -3.80
N VAL A 109 -9.05 -1.07 -3.53
CA VAL A 109 -10.42 -1.47 -3.14
C VAL A 109 -11.08 -2.27 -4.26
N THR A 110 -10.98 -1.82 -5.50
CA THR A 110 -11.52 -2.54 -6.67
C THR A 110 -10.92 -3.94 -6.77
N THR A 111 -9.59 -4.09 -6.63
CA THR A 111 -8.94 -5.40 -6.67
C THR A 111 -9.42 -6.33 -5.55
N VAL A 112 -9.55 -5.83 -4.32
CA VAL A 112 -10.06 -6.64 -3.21
C VAL A 112 -11.49 -7.12 -3.49
N VAL A 113 -12.35 -6.23 -3.98
CA VAL A 113 -13.74 -6.59 -4.32
C VAL A 113 -13.78 -7.62 -5.44
N LEU A 114 -13.06 -7.40 -6.53
CA LEU A 114 -13.04 -8.32 -7.67
C LEU A 114 -12.51 -9.70 -7.26
N VAL A 115 -11.37 -9.76 -6.57
CA VAL A 115 -10.80 -11.04 -6.11
C VAL A 115 -11.73 -11.75 -5.13
N PHE A 116 -12.42 -11.02 -4.25
CA PHE A 116 -13.42 -11.61 -3.36
C PHE A 116 -14.59 -12.21 -4.14
N LEU A 117 -15.16 -11.45 -5.08
CA LEU A 117 -16.27 -11.92 -5.92
C LEU A 117 -15.89 -13.18 -6.69
N THR A 118 -14.70 -13.20 -7.29
CA THR A 118 -14.17 -14.39 -7.95
C THR A 118 -13.98 -15.56 -6.98
N ALA A 119 -13.41 -15.34 -5.79
CA ALA A 119 -13.18 -16.40 -4.81
C ALA A 119 -14.47 -17.05 -4.27
N ILE A 120 -15.62 -16.36 -4.38
CA ILE A 120 -16.94 -16.91 -4.01
C ILE A 120 -17.72 -17.45 -5.23
N GLY A 121 -17.09 -17.56 -6.40
CA GLY A 121 -17.66 -18.15 -7.60
C GLY A 121 -18.51 -17.20 -8.46
N VAL A 122 -18.34 -15.88 -8.33
CA VAL A 122 -19.01 -14.93 -9.23
C VAL A 122 -18.22 -14.83 -10.53
N GLY A 123 -18.84 -15.24 -11.64
CA GLY A 123 -18.26 -15.13 -12.98
C GLY A 123 -17.86 -16.47 -13.61
N ASP A 124 -18.01 -17.57 -12.87
CA ASP A 124 -17.91 -18.96 -13.35
C ASP A 124 -19.21 -19.41 -14.02
#